data_AF-A4NWP6-F1
#
_entry.id   AF-A4NWP6-F1
#
_cell.length_a   1.000
_cell.length_b   1.000
_cell.length_c   1.000
_cell.angle_alpha   90.00
_cell.angle_beta   90.00
_cell.angle_gamma   90.00
#
_symmetry.space_group_name_H-M   'P 1'
#
loop_
_entity.id
_entity.type
_entity.pdbx_description
1 polymer ?
#
loop_
_entity_poly.entity_id
_entity_poly.type
_entity_poly.pdbx_seq_one_letter_code
_entity_poly.pdbx_strand_id
1 'polypeptide(L)' 'MALSEGAWYAPDKDRIDHSGCINVLTTQRPSPLAKGNPQHSNLVQVERL' A
#
# COMPACT_ATOMS: atom_id res chain seq x y z
N MET A 1 12.61 -0.28 -7.56
CA MET A 1 11.30 -0.84 -7.94
C MET A 1 10.25 0.20 -7.66
N ALA A 2 9.30 0.41 -8.57
CA ALA A 2 8.17 1.33 -8.37
C ALA A 2 6.89 0.53 -8.59
N LEU A 3 5.89 0.72 -7.72
CA LEU A 3 4.57 0.11 -7.86
C LEU A 3 3.57 1.23 -8.12
N SER A 4 2.81 1.11 -9.21
CA SER A 4 1.84 2.10 -9.66
C SER A 4 0.58 2.07 -8.79
N GLU A 5 -0.04 3.23 -8.57
CA GLU A 5 -1.39 3.29 -8.01
C GLU A 5 -2.45 2.81 -9.01
N GLY A 6 -3.64 2.43 -8.49
CA GLY A 6 -4.82 2.12 -9.32
C GLY A 6 -5.07 0.64 -9.59
N ALA A 7 -4.23 -0.27 -9.09
CA ALA A 7 -4.53 -1.70 -9.10
C ALA A 7 -5.74 -2.01 -8.22
N TRP A 8 -6.58 -2.92 -8.72
CA TRP A 8 -7.77 -3.39 -8.01
C TRP A 8 -7.35 -4.20 -6.78
N TYR A 9 -8.04 -4.00 -5.66
CA TYR A 9 -7.82 -4.79 -4.45
C TYR A 9 -8.52 -6.15 -4.61
N ALA A 10 -7.76 -7.25 -4.58
CA ALA A 10 -8.26 -8.60 -4.76
C ALA A 10 -7.56 -9.58 -3.78
N PRO A 11 -7.93 -9.55 -2.48
CA PRO A 11 -7.32 -10.41 -1.48
C PRO A 11 -7.80 -11.86 -1.63
N ASP A 12 -6.90 -12.80 -1.38
CA ASP A 12 -7.25 -14.20 -1.18
C ASP A 12 -7.83 -14.46 0.23
N LYS A 13 -8.05 -15.74 0.56
CA LYS A 13 -8.61 -16.18 1.86
C LYS A 13 -7.70 -15.84 3.05
N ASP A 14 -6.40 -15.71 2.79
CA ASP A 14 -5.37 -15.39 3.77
C ASP A 14 -5.08 -13.88 3.79
N ARG A 15 -5.90 -13.07 3.10
CA ARG A 15 -5.83 -11.61 2.99
C ARG A 15 -4.59 -11.10 2.25
N ILE A 16 -3.99 -11.92 1.40
CA ILE A 16 -2.87 -11.52 0.54
C ILE A 16 -3.45 -10.96 -0.76
N ASP A 17 -3.06 -9.73 -1.10
CA ASP A 17 -3.45 -9.10 -2.37
C ASP A 17 -2.48 -9.51 -3.49
N HIS A 18 -3.02 -10.12 -4.55
CA HIS A 18 -2.24 -10.59 -5.70
C HIS A 18 -2.30 -9.63 -6.89
N SER A 19 -3.18 -8.63 -6.85
CA SER A 19 -3.39 -7.68 -7.96
C SER A 19 -2.47 -6.46 -7.88
N GLY A 20 -1.71 -6.30 -6.79
CA GLY A 20 -0.67 -5.28 -6.66
C GLY A 20 -1.21 -3.91 -6.24
N CYS A 21 -2.27 -3.87 -5.44
CA CYS A 21 -2.81 -2.66 -4.85
C CYS A 21 -1.83 -2.08 -3.82
N ILE A 22 -1.00 -1.11 -4.23
CA ILE A 22 -0.01 -0.45 -3.36
C ILE A 22 -0.61 0.12 -2.07
N ASN A 23 -1.89 0.49 -2.09
CA ASN A 23 -2.58 1.04 -0.93
C ASN A 23 -2.67 0.06 0.24
N VAL A 24 -2.56 -1.26 0.00
CA VAL A 24 -2.47 -2.29 1.05
C VAL A 24 -1.21 -2.09 1.92
N LEU A 25 -0.16 -1.50 1.37
CA LEU A 25 1.10 -1.21 2.06
C LEU A 25 1.16 0.21 2.64
N THR A 26 0.10 1.02 2.46
CA THR A 26 0.04 2.39 2.97
C THR A 26 -0.63 2.42 4.35
N THR A 27 -0.18 3.32 5.22
CA THR A 27 -0.84 3.56 6.51
C THR A 27 -1.59 4.88 6.48
N GLN A 28 -2.75 4.95 7.13
CA GLN A 28 -3.54 6.18 7.19
C GLN A 28 -3.21 6.96 8.48
N ARG A 29 -2.01 7.53 8.55
CA ARG A 29 -1.61 8.43 9.64
C ARG A 29 -1.65 9.89 9.18
N PRO A 30 -2.81 10.58 9.31
CA PRO A 30 -2.95 11.96 8.88
C PRO A 30 -2.04 12.89 9.68
N SER A 31 -1.44 13.88 9.02
CA SER A 31 -0.73 14.95 9.73
C SER A 31 -1.70 15.83 10.53
N PRO A 32 -1.33 16.31 11.72
CA PRO A 32 -2.25 17.05 12.60
C PRO A 32 -2.75 18.37 11.99
N LEU A 33 -2.00 18.95 11.05
CA LEU A 33 -2.28 20.26 10.46
C LEU A 33 -3.06 20.16 9.14
N ALA A 34 -2.74 19.20 8.27
CA ALA A 34 -3.28 19.14 6.91
C ALA A 34 -4.17 17.93 6.62
N LYS A 35 -4.33 16.99 7.58
CA LYS A 35 -5.07 15.73 7.40
C LYS A 35 -4.61 14.87 6.20
N GLY A 36 -3.42 15.11 5.66
CA GLY A 36 -2.87 14.34 4.53
C GLY A 36 -2.32 12.99 4.98
N ASN A 37 -2.56 11.94 4.18
CA ASN A 37 -2.07 10.58 4.41
C ASN A 37 -0.69 10.36 3.74
N PRO A 38 0.17 9.51 4.31
CA PRO A 38 1.53 9.28 3.81
C PRO A 38 1.60 8.32 2.60
N GLN A 39 0.67 8.43 1.64
CA GLN A 39 0.57 7.48 0.51
C GLN A 39 1.84 7.40 -0.35
N HIS A 40 2.59 8.49 -0.47
CA HIS A 40 3.83 8.55 -1.27
C HIS A 40 5.11 8.35 -0.45
N SER A 41 5.01 7.86 0.79
CA SER A 41 6.17 7.62 1.65
C SER A 41 5.96 6.35 2.48
N ASN A 42 6.35 5.20 1.92
CA ASN A 42 6.20 3.89 2.54
C ASN A 42 7.56 3.18 2.62
N LEU A 43 7.84 2.54 3.76
CA LEU A 43 8.97 1.64 3.93
C LEU A 43 8.44 0.20 3.87
N VAL A 44 8.98 -0.60 2.94
CA VAL A 44 8.53 -1.98 2.70
C VAL A 44 9.72 -2.91 2.59
N GLN A 45 9.52 -4.18 2.96
CA GLN A 45 10.50 -5.25 2.75
C GLN A 45 10.10 -6.06 1.50
N VAL A 46 11.09 -6.46 0.71
CA VAL A 46 10.90 -7.27 -0.50
C VAL A 46 11.68 -8.57 -0.33
N GLU A 47 11.00 -9.70 -0.55
CA GLU A 47 11.59 -11.03 -0.55
C GLU A 47 11.30 -11.72 -1.88
N ARG A 48 12.18 -12.63 -2.30
CA ARG A 48 11.93 -13.46 -3.47
C ARG A 48 11.06 -14.65 -3.03
N LEU A 49 9.98 -14.91 -3.75
CA LEU A 49 9.21 -16.14 -3.63
C LEU A 49 10.05 -17.36 -4.00
#